data_AF-A0A9E3Z860-F1
#
_entry.id   AF-A0A9E3Z860-F1
#
_cell.length_a   1.000
_cell.length_b   1.000
_cell.length_c   1.000
_cell.angle_alpha   90.00
_cell.angle_beta   90.00
_cell.angle_gamma   90.00
#
_symmetry.space_group_name_H-M   'P 1'
#
loop_
_entity.id
_entity.type
_entity.pdbx_description
1 polymer ?
#
loop_
_entity_poly.entity_id
_entity_poly.type
_entity_poly.pdbx_seq_one_letter_code
_entity_poly.pdbx_strand_id
1 'polypeptide(L)'
;AMFFYTDTADAPWTVIKSDDKKRARLEAMRNFLHALPYPDKDRETVHAPDPLIVGTTAHVIGRSEHLVAASVHPEMQRRAP
;
A
#
# COMPACT_ATOMS: atom_id res chain seq x y z
N ALA A 1 13.57 -3.02 -5.12
CA ALA A 1 14.10 -2.50 -3.84
C ALA A 1 13.56 -1.11 -3.51
N MET A 2 12.23 -0.96 -3.48
CA MET A 2 11.60 0.37 -3.33
C MET A 2 10.95 0.50 -1.95
N PHE A 3 9.92 -0.31 -1.66
CA PHE A 3 9.15 -0.24 -0.42
C PHE A 3 10.03 -0.32 0.84
N PHE A 4 11.04 -1.18 0.88
CA PHE A 4 11.91 -1.33 2.05
C PHE A 4 12.63 -0.02 2.46
N TYR A 5 13.00 0.81 1.48
CA TYR A 5 13.80 2.01 1.74
C TYR A 5 12.96 3.29 1.83
N THR A 6 11.75 3.30 1.29
CA THR A 6 10.93 4.52 1.17
C THR A 6 9.56 4.42 1.82
N ASP A 7 9.21 3.29 2.44
CA ASP A 7 8.03 3.16 3.28
C ASP A 7 8.37 3.55 4.72
N THR A 8 7.98 4.76 5.10
CA THR A 8 8.29 5.36 6.40
C THR A 8 7.02 5.75 7.13
N ALA A 9 7.10 5.93 8.45
CA ALA A 9 5.92 6.26 9.27
C ALA A 9 5.31 7.64 8.95
N ASP A 10 6.14 8.58 8.50
CA ASP A 10 5.74 9.92 8.06
C ASP A 10 5.16 9.94 6.64
N ALA A 11 5.57 9.01 5.77
CA ALA A 11 5.11 8.90 4.39
C ALA A 11 4.87 7.43 3.98
N PRO A 12 3.84 6.78 4.53
CA PRO A 12 3.61 5.36 4.31
C PRO A 12 3.12 5.07 2.90
N TRP A 13 3.59 3.97 2.32
CA TRP A 13 3.12 3.44 1.04
C TRP A 13 1.78 2.72 1.20
N THR A 14 0.81 3.13 0.40
CA THR A 14 -0.45 2.40 0.21
C THR A 14 -0.39 1.58 -1.08
N VAL A 15 -0.69 0.29 -0.99
CA VAL A 15 -0.73 -0.64 -2.13
C VAL A 15 -2.17 -0.91 -2.53
N ILE A 16 -2.47 -0.83 -3.83
CA ILE A 16 -3.82 -1.07 -4.38
C ILE A 16 -3.76 -2.20 -5.41
N LYS A 17 -4.53 -3.27 -5.18
CA LYS A 17 -4.70 -4.35 -6.15
C LYS A 17 -5.55 -3.87 -7.32
N SER A 18 -5.04 -4.00 -8.54
CA SER A 18 -5.59 -3.31 -9.72
C SER A 18 -6.14 -4.20 -10.82
N ASP A 19 -6.31 -5.51 -10.60
CA ASP A 19 -6.87 -6.43 -11.60
C ASP A 19 -8.28 -5.99 -12.04
N ASP A 20 -9.13 -5.62 -11.07
CA ASP A 20 -10.34 -4.84 -11.35
C ASP A 20 -10.01 -3.34 -11.31
N LYS A 21 -9.76 -2.79 -12.50
CA LYS A 21 -9.42 -1.37 -12.68
C LYS A 21 -10.51 -0.42 -12.17
N LYS A 22 -11.79 -0.78 -12.27
CA LYS A 22 -12.89 0.11 -11.84
C LYS A 22 -12.92 0.18 -10.33
N ARG A 23 -12.85 -0.96 -9.65
CA ARG A 23 -12.78 -1.02 -8.19
C ARG A 23 -11.52 -0.35 -7.66
N ALA A 24 -10.36 -0.61 -8.27
CA ALA A 24 -9.10 0.00 -7.84
C ALA A 24 -9.10 1.54 -7.86
N ARG A 25 -9.72 2.15 -8.88
CA ARG A 25 -9.85 3.61 -8.96
C ARG A 25 -10.73 4.17 -7.85
N LEU A 26 -11.88 3.54 -7.60
CA LEU A 26 -12.79 3.96 -6.54
C LEU A 26 -12.12 3.83 -5.17
N GLU A 27 -11.46 2.71 -4.92
CA GLU A 27 -10.74 2.45 -3.66
C GLU A 27 -9.55 3.40 -3.45
N ALA A 28 -8.83 3.77 -4.51
CA ALA A 28 -7.76 4.77 -4.42
C ALA A 28 -8.27 6.13 -3.94
N MET A 29 -9.35 6.62 -4.55
CA MET A 29 -9.98 7.88 -4.15
C MET A 29 -10.57 7.79 -2.74
N ARG A 30 -11.25 6.69 -2.43
CA ARG A 30 -11.84 6.42 -1.11
C ARG A 30 -10.79 6.41 -0.01
N ASN A 31 -9.65 5.74 -0.20
CA ASN A 31 -8.55 5.72 0.77
C ASN A 31 -8.03 7.13 1.08
N PHE A 32 -7.80 7.93 0.03
CA PHE A 32 -7.32 9.30 0.17
C PHE A 32 -8.33 10.19 0.93
N LEU A 33 -9.59 10.18 0.50
CA LEU A 33 -10.64 10.99 1.12
C LEU A 33 -10.98 10.51 2.54
N HIS A 34 -10.90 9.22 2.82
CA HIS A 34 -11.14 8.68 4.15
C HIS A 34 -10.10 9.19 5.16
N ALA A 35 -8.82 9.23 4.78
CA ALA A 35 -7.71 9.62 5.65
C ALA A 35 -7.72 11.09 6.09
N LEU A 36 -8.23 12.01 5.26
CA LEU A 36 -8.16 13.45 5.53
C LEU A 36 -9.41 13.96 6.24
N PRO A 37 -9.32 14.74 7.33
CA PRO A 37 -10.47 15.45 7.88
C PRO A 37 -10.85 16.62 6.96
N TYR A 38 -12.11 16.69 6.54
CA TYR A 38 -12.66 17.82 5.77
C TYR A 38 -14.13 18.08 6.13
N PRO A 39 -14.62 19.33 6.04
CA PRO A 39 -16.02 19.68 6.30
C PRO A 39 -16.98 18.96 5.36
N ASP A 40 -18.21 18.69 5.82
CA ASP A 40 -19.27 18.07 5.01
C ASP A 40 -18.91 16.72 4.38
N LYS A 41 -17.99 15.97 5.02
CA LYS A 41 -17.66 14.59 4.63
C LYS A 41 -18.89 13.70 4.77
N ASP A 42 -19.41 13.24 3.65
CA ASP A 42 -20.37 12.15 3.60
C ASP A 42 -19.67 10.82 3.94
N ARG A 43 -19.97 10.29 5.14
CA ARG A 43 -19.40 9.04 5.66
C ARG A 43 -20.05 7.79 5.07
N GLU A 44 -21.22 7.91 4.46
CA GLU A 44 -21.86 6.82 3.73
C GLU A 44 -21.12 6.60 2.41
N THR A 45 -20.87 7.68 1.67
CA THR A 45 -20.10 7.61 0.42
C THR A 45 -18.62 7.35 0.66
N VAL A 46 -17.99 7.95 1.69
CA VAL A 46 -16.55 7.82 2.00
C VAL A 46 -16.33 6.98 3.26
N HIS A 47 -16.87 5.77 3.26
CA HIS A 47 -16.57 4.75 4.26
C HIS A 47 -15.13 4.22 4.14
N ALA A 48 -14.70 3.43 5.12
CA ALA A 48 -13.38 2.80 5.13
C ALA A 48 -13.12 2.00 3.84
N PRO A 49 -11.90 2.06 3.27
CA PRO A 49 -11.56 1.33 2.05
C PRO A 49 -11.58 -0.19 2.26
N ASP A 50 -11.82 -0.93 1.18
CA ASP A 50 -11.87 -2.39 1.17
C ASP A 50 -10.47 -2.99 1.45
N PRO A 51 -10.27 -3.70 2.57
CA PRO A 51 -8.95 -4.25 2.95
C PRO A 51 -8.46 -5.37 2.01
N LEU A 52 -9.33 -5.92 1.16
CA LEU A 52 -8.91 -6.88 0.14
C LEU A 52 -8.25 -6.21 -1.06
N ILE A 53 -8.53 -4.92 -1.29
CA ILE A 53 -8.02 -4.13 -2.42
C ILE A 53 -6.90 -3.20 -1.96
N VAL A 54 -7.10 -2.49 -0.84
CA VAL A 54 -6.16 -1.53 -0.27
C VAL A 54 -5.41 -2.17 0.89
N GLY A 55 -4.08 -2.09 0.88
CA GLY A 55 -3.24 -2.64 1.94
C GLY A 55 -1.92 -1.90 2.11
N THR A 56 -1.16 -2.29 3.13
CA THR A 56 0.19 -1.77 3.38
C THR A 56 1.24 -2.63 2.71
N THR A 57 2.47 -2.11 2.60
CA THR A 57 3.61 -2.88 2.07
C THR A 57 3.82 -4.18 2.85
N ALA A 58 3.71 -4.17 4.18
CA ALA A 58 3.88 -5.34 5.03
C ALA A 58 2.91 -6.47 4.67
N HIS A 59 1.66 -6.13 4.35
CA HIS A 59 0.62 -7.08 3.96
C HIS A 59 0.86 -7.75 2.59
N VAL A 60 1.67 -7.10 1.74
CA VAL A 60 1.98 -7.52 0.37
C VAL A 60 3.32 -8.28 0.34
N ILE A 61 4.35 -7.74 0.99
CA ILE A 61 5.69 -8.32 1.04
C ILE A 61 5.68 -9.63 1.83
N GLY A 62 4.97 -9.69 2.96
CA GLY A 62 4.87 -10.91 3.79
C GLY A 62 4.20 -12.11 3.10
N ARG A 63 3.54 -11.91 1.95
CA ARG A 63 2.90 -12.97 1.15
C ARG A 63 3.68 -13.33 -0.12
N SER A 64 4.81 -12.67 -0.38
CA SER A 64 5.58 -12.86 -1.61
C SER A 64 7.06 -12.80 -1.30
N GLU A 65 7.60 -13.92 -0.82
CA GLU A 65 9.02 -14.08 -0.46
C GLU A 65 9.97 -13.67 -1.60
N HIS A 66 9.56 -13.90 -2.86
CA HIS A 66 10.31 -13.47 -4.05
C HIS A 66 10.39 -11.95 -4.23
N LEU A 67 9.40 -11.19 -3.76
CA LEU A 67 9.45 -9.73 -3.82
C LEU A 67 10.46 -9.17 -2.82
N VAL A 68 10.71 -9.85 -1.69
CA VAL A 68 11.77 -9.47 -0.74
C VAL A 68 13.11 -9.52 -1.44
N ALA A 69 13.43 -10.60 -2.14
CA ALA A 69 14.69 -10.76 -2.88
C ALA A 69 14.88 -9.69 -3.97
N ALA A 70 13.84 -9.36 -4.75
CA ALA A 70 13.89 -8.25 -5.71
C ALA A 70 13.90 -6.86 -5.02
N SER A 71 13.58 -6.82 -3.73
CA SER A 71 13.48 -5.61 -2.92
C SER A 71 14.68 -5.27 -2.05
N VAL A 72 15.66 -6.16 -1.93
CA VAL A 72 16.93 -5.87 -1.26
C VAL A 72 17.96 -5.35 -2.25
N HIS A 73 18.75 -4.35 -1.84
CA HIS A 73 19.90 -3.90 -2.62
C HIS A 73 20.90 -5.07 -2.79
N PRO A 74 21.53 -5.26 -3.98
CA PRO A 74 22.42 -6.40 -4.24
C PRO A 74 23.58 -6.54 -3.24
N GLU A 75 24.04 -5.43 -2.64
CA GLU A 75 25.09 -5.45 -1.62
C GLU A 75 24.64 -6.04 -0.28
N MET A 76 23.35 -5.93 0.06
CA MET A 76 22.77 -6.54 1.25
C MET A 76 22.62 -8.06 1.07
N GLN A 77 22.42 -8.54 -0.17
CA GLN A 77 22.41 -9.97 -0.48
C GLN A 77 23.79 -10.62 -0.36
N ARG A 78 24.88 -9.85 -0.57
CA ARG A 78 26.28 -10.33 -0.45
C ARG A 78 26.80 -10.42 0.98
N ARG A 79 26.07 -9.90 1.97
CA ARG A 79 26.48 -9.84 3.39
C ARG A 79 25.75 -10.85 4.28
N ALA A 80 24.83 -11.66 3.73
CA ALA A 80 24.25 -12.77 4.47
C ALA A 80 25.30 -13.90 4.61
N PRO A 81 25.51 -14.47 5.82
CA PRO A 81 26.44 -15.58 6.03
C PRO A 81 26.01 -16.85 5.30
#